data_AF-A0A673KPF5-F1
#
_entry.id   AF-A0A673KPF5-F1
#
_cell.length_a   1.000
_cell.length_b   1.000
_cell.length_c   1.000
_cell.angle_alpha   90.00
_cell.angle_beta   90.00
_cell.angle_gamma   90.00
#
_symmetry.space_group_name_H-M   'P 1'
#
loop_
_entity.id
_entity.type
_entity.pdbx_description
1 polymer ?
#
loop_
_entity_poly.entity_id
_entity_poly.type
_entity_poly.pdbx_seq_one_letter_code
_entity_poly.pdbx_strand_id
1 'polypeptide(L)'
;MNRAKTIKNTVSVNMELTAEEWKKKYEKEKEKTRNLKIIIQRLENELKRWRKGENVPVDEQHSSKELNNSEAAPIIDTLAPPPEPLSDSEKTQYEVLINDLYQQLDDKDDEINQHSQLAENLKQQMVDQDELLASTRRDYEKIQEDLSRLQHENEAAKEEVKEVLQALEELAVNYDQKSHEVEDRSKTNQQLTEELMQKSVTLAGVERDLSALQELSGHHKKRSAEILSLLLRDLNEIGSVVALNDHKMTEMNGGMEEEFTMARLFISKMKSEVKSLVNRSKQLESTQADTMRKMQANEKELASCQLLISQHQAKIKSLTDYMQNMEQKKRQLEESHDSLMEELAKLNAQEKMHEVSVMDKEKEHMSRMQDAEEMKKALEQQMESHREAHQKQLSQLQTLHNLRMLFIQDINNRIGRSAELDTDESGGSLAQKQKIIFLENNLEQLTKVHKQLVRDNADLRCELPKLEKRLRATAERVKILESALREAKESAMRDRKKYQQEVDRIKEVIQAKNQARMKHTAQIGQSCFIFRSQCCIISSRGHHILSNTLSLVT
;
A
#
# COMPACT_ATOMS: atom_id res chain seq x y z
N MET A 1 -22.87 -0.08 -83.10
CA MET A 1 -23.35 1.18 -82.49
C MET A 1 -22.88 1.23 -81.04
N ASN A 2 -21.82 1.99 -80.75
CA ASN A 2 -21.28 2.18 -79.41
C ASN A 2 -22.23 3.04 -78.57
N ARG A 3 -22.79 2.49 -77.49
CA ARG A 3 -23.51 3.29 -76.49
C ARG A 3 -22.59 3.53 -75.29
N ALA A 4 -21.59 4.39 -75.50
CA ALA A 4 -20.74 4.90 -74.44
C ALA A 4 -21.61 5.57 -73.36
N LYS A 5 -21.44 5.19 -72.10
CA LYS A 5 -22.03 5.91 -70.97
C LYS A 5 -21.20 7.18 -70.74
N THR A 6 -21.65 8.29 -71.31
CA THR A 6 -21.17 9.62 -70.92
C THR A 6 -21.69 9.90 -69.51
N ILE A 7 -20.83 9.81 -68.50
CA ILE A 7 -21.10 10.40 -67.19
C ILE A 7 -21.10 11.91 -67.38
N LYS A 8 -22.28 12.51 -67.57
CA LYS A 8 -22.44 13.97 -67.51
C LYS A 8 -22.28 14.36 -66.05
N ASN A 9 -21.06 14.77 -65.69
CA ASN A 9 -20.82 15.45 -64.42
C ASN A 9 -21.58 16.79 -64.48
N THR A 10 -22.78 16.80 -63.91
CA THR A 10 -23.63 17.98 -63.88
C THR A 10 -23.19 18.75 -62.65
N VAL A 11 -22.33 19.75 -62.82
CA VAL A 11 -22.00 20.71 -61.76
C VAL A 11 -23.30 21.42 -61.41
N SER A 12 -23.92 21.01 -60.32
CA SER A 12 -25.05 21.76 -59.76
C SER A 12 -24.47 22.99 -59.07
N VAL A 13 -24.92 24.17 -59.51
CA VAL A 13 -24.61 25.44 -58.84
C VAL A 13 -25.02 25.28 -57.38
N ASN A 14 -24.10 25.54 -56.44
CA ASN A 14 -24.40 25.58 -55.02
C ASN A 14 -25.52 26.60 -54.79
N MET A 15 -26.75 26.12 -54.71
CA MET A 15 -27.88 26.94 -54.30
C MET A 15 -27.69 27.22 -52.81
N GLU A 16 -27.32 28.45 -52.46
CA GLU A 16 -27.37 28.94 -51.09
C GLU A 16 -28.84 29.04 -50.66
N LEU A 17 -29.41 27.90 -50.27
CA LEU A 17 -30.74 27.83 -49.68
C LEU A 17 -30.65 28.37 -48.25
N THR A 18 -31.58 29.22 -47.89
CA THR A 18 -31.69 29.71 -46.50
C THR A 18 -32.00 28.55 -45.54
N ALA A 19 -31.67 28.70 -44.26
CA ALA A 19 -31.87 27.65 -43.25
C ALA A 19 -33.34 27.16 -43.19
N GLU A 20 -34.31 28.04 -43.47
CA GLU A 20 -35.73 27.70 -43.54
C GLU A 20 -36.09 26.85 -44.77
N GLU A 21 -35.47 27.12 -45.92
CA GLU A 21 -35.68 26.34 -47.14
C GLU A 21 -35.06 24.95 -47.04
N TRP A 22 -33.90 24.83 -46.38
CA TRP A 22 -33.29 23.54 -46.04
C TRP A 22 -34.17 22.74 -45.09
N LYS A 23 -34.71 23.38 -44.05
CA LYS A 23 -35.64 22.73 -43.11
C LYS A 23 -36.90 22.23 -43.82
N LYS A 24 -37.46 23.01 -44.74
CA LYS A 24 -38.65 22.62 -45.53
C LYS A 24 -38.37 21.47 -46.51
N LYS A 25 -37.21 21.48 -47.17
CA LYS A 25 -36.78 20.36 -48.03
C LYS A 25 -36.50 19.09 -47.23
N TYR A 26 -35.83 19.23 -46.09
CA TYR A 26 -35.55 18.12 -45.19
C TYR A 26 -36.84 17.49 -44.66
N GLU A 27 -37.81 18.29 -44.17
CA GLU A 27 -39.09 17.75 -43.71
C GLU A 27 -39.90 17.11 -44.84
N LYS A 28 -39.86 17.69 -46.06
CA LYS A 28 -40.51 17.07 -47.23
C LYS A 28 -39.87 15.72 -47.61
N GLU A 29 -38.55 15.62 -47.56
CA GLU A 29 -37.83 14.40 -47.89
C GLU A 29 -37.92 13.35 -46.78
N LYS A 30 -37.96 13.79 -45.52
CA LYS A 30 -38.23 12.96 -44.35
C LYS A 30 -39.63 12.37 -44.39
N GLU A 31 -40.64 13.14 -44.82
CA GLU A 31 -42.01 12.63 -44.98
C GLU A 31 -42.11 11.63 -46.15
N LYS A 32 -41.46 11.90 -47.29
CA LYS A 32 -41.37 10.91 -48.38
C LYS A 32 -40.67 9.63 -47.93
N THR A 33 -39.57 9.76 -47.18
CA THR A 33 -38.83 8.62 -46.63
C THR A 33 -39.69 7.82 -45.66
N ARG A 34 -40.50 8.50 -44.84
CA ARG A 34 -41.48 7.87 -43.95
C ARG A 34 -42.53 7.09 -44.76
N ASN A 35 -43.09 7.68 -45.81
CA ASN A 35 -44.07 7.01 -46.68
C ASN A 35 -43.47 5.79 -47.41
N LEU A 36 -42.26 5.90 -47.94
CA LEU A 36 -41.56 4.78 -48.57
C LEU A 36 -41.29 3.64 -47.58
N LYS A 37 -40.91 3.95 -46.33
CA LYS A 37 -40.75 2.92 -45.29
C LYS A 37 -42.06 2.20 -44.98
N ILE A 38 -43.19 2.92 -44.96
CA ILE A 38 -44.52 2.31 -44.76
C ILE A 38 -44.88 1.37 -45.92
N ILE A 39 -44.59 1.78 -47.16
CA ILE A 39 -44.83 0.95 -48.36
C ILE A 39 -43.95 -0.30 -48.35
N ILE A 40 -42.65 -0.14 -48.07
CA ILE A 40 -41.71 -1.28 -47.95
C ILE A 40 -42.19 -2.25 -46.88
N GLN A 41 -42.61 -1.76 -45.71
CA GLN A 41 -43.09 -2.64 -44.65
C GLN A 41 -44.39 -3.37 -45.02
N ARG A 42 -45.29 -2.75 -45.80
CA ARG A 42 -46.46 -3.44 -46.36
C ARG A 42 -46.06 -4.53 -47.34
N LEU A 43 -45.15 -4.22 -48.26
CA LEU A 43 -44.62 -5.18 -49.24
C LEU A 43 -43.88 -6.34 -48.56
N GLU A 44 -43.10 -6.08 -47.51
CA GLU A 44 -42.41 -7.12 -46.73
C GLU A 44 -43.39 -8.04 -46.00
N ASN A 45 -44.48 -7.49 -45.46
CA ASN A 45 -45.53 -8.29 -44.81
C ASN A 45 -46.29 -9.14 -45.83
N GLU A 46 -46.56 -8.59 -47.02
CA GLU A 46 -47.11 -9.34 -48.14
C GLU A 46 -46.16 -10.49 -48.54
N LEU A 47 -44.88 -10.20 -48.79
CA LEU A 47 -43.86 -11.18 -49.15
C LEU A 47 -43.71 -12.30 -48.09
N LYS A 48 -43.84 -11.95 -46.80
CA LYS A 48 -43.89 -12.94 -45.70
C LYS A 48 -45.11 -13.87 -45.77
N ARG A 49 -46.29 -13.36 -46.15
CA ARG A 49 -47.50 -14.18 -46.35
C ARG A 49 -47.34 -15.13 -47.55
N TRP A 50 -46.80 -14.62 -48.66
CA TRP A 50 -46.50 -15.43 -49.85
C TRP A 50 -45.48 -16.55 -49.54
N ARG A 51 -44.42 -16.25 -48.77
CA ARG A 51 -43.44 -17.27 -48.33
C ARG A 51 -43.99 -18.31 -47.37
N LYS A 52 -45.09 -18.00 -46.67
CA LYS A 52 -45.82 -18.95 -45.81
C LYS A 52 -46.83 -19.81 -46.58
N GLY A 53 -46.95 -19.62 -47.90
CA GLY A 53 -47.85 -20.40 -48.76
C GLY A 53 -49.31 -19.93 -48.75
N GLU A 54 -49.62 -18.79 -48.13
CA GLU A 54 -50.93 -18.14 -48.23
C GLU A 54 -51.03 -17.35 -49.54
N ASN A 55 -52.13 -17.54 -50.29
CA ASN A 55 -52.40 -16.75 -51.49
C ASN A 55 -53.13 -15.46 -51.10
N VAL A 56 -52.50 -14.30 -51.29
CA VAL A 56 -53.07 -12.99 -50.92
C VAL A 56 -54.12 -12.59 -51.97
N PRO A 57 -55.39 -12.32 -51.60
CA PRO A 57 -56.44 -11.89 -52.54
C PRO A 57 -56.07 -10.61 -53.30
N VAL A 58 -56.45 -10.50 -54.58
CA VAL A 58 -56.07 -9.41 -55.50
C VAL A 58 -56.46 -8.01 -54.98
N ASP A 59 -57.50 -7.92 -54.15
CA ASP A 59 -57.96 -6.65 -53.53
C ASP A 59 -57.07 -6.17 -52.36
N GLU A 60 -56.23 -7.06 -51.81
CA GLU A 60 -55.25 -6.76 -50.73
C GLU A 60 -53.80 -6.66 -51.23
N GLN A 61 -53.54 -7.01 -52.49
CA GLN A 61 -52.22 -6.90 -53.10
C GLN A 61 -51.89 -5.43 -53.38
N HIS A 62 -50.65 -5.03 -53.14
CA HIS A 62 -50.23 -3.67 -53.44
C HIS A 62 -50.30 -3.40 -54.96
N SER A 63 -51.33 -2.68 -55.42
CA SER A 63 -51.58 -2.46 -56.85
C SER A 63 -50.41 -1.76 -57.53
N SER A 64 -49.79 -2.42 -58.52
CA SER A 64 -48.72 -1.88 -59.38
C SER A 64 -49.14 -0.70 -60.27
N LYS A 65 -50.35 -0.15 -60.10
CA LYS A 65 -50.87 0.96 -60.93
C LYS A 65 -50.23 2.33 -60.67
N GLU A 66 -49.35 2.46 -59.67
CA GLU A 66 -48.62 3.73 -59.45
C GLU A 66 -47.22 3.78 -60.09
N LEU A 67 -46.79 2.73 -60.80
CA LEU A 67 -45.47 2.67 -61.47
C LEU A 67 -45.60 2.21 -62.93
N ASN A 68 -46.33 2.98 -63.75
CA ASN A 68 -46.27 2.82 -65.20
C ASN A 68 -45.08 3.57 -65.78
N ASN A 69 -43.98 2.86 -66.05
CA ASN A 69 -43.09 3.12 -67.19
C ASN A 69 -42.06 2.00 -67.33
N SER A 70 -42.38 0.98 -68.14
CA SER A 70 -41.51 0.44 -69.19
C SER A 70 -42.12 -0.84 -69.79
N GLU A 71 -42.14 -0.88 -71.12
CA GLU A 71 -42.64 -1.95 -71.97
C GLU A 71 -41.91 -3.28 -71.77
N ALA A 72 -42.67 -4.38 -71.78
CA ALA A 72 -42.14 -5.74 -71.83
C ALA A 72 -41.89 -6.18 -73.29
N ALA A 73 -40.82 -6.93 -73.54
CA ALA A 73 -40.51 -7.55 -74.83
C ALA A 73 -40.31 -9.08 -74.69
N PRO A 74 -40.60 -9.88 -75.74
CA PRO A 74 -40.93 -11.30 -75.62
C PRO A 74 -39.74 -12.25 -75.80
N ILE A 75 -39.88 -13.47 -75.28
CA ILE A 75 -38.93 -14.59 -75.35
C ILE A 75 -39.05 -15.27 -76.73
N ILE A 76 -37.92 -15.46 -77.43
CA ILE A 76 -37.83 -16.31 -78.63
C ILE A 76 -36.68 -17.32 -78.45
N ASP A 77 -37.08 -18.58 -78.56
CA ASP A 77 -36.31 -19.81 -78.50
C ASP A 77 -35.80 -20.15 -79.92
N THR A 78 -34.48 -20.27 -80.16
CA THR A 78 -33.96 -20.81 -81.43
C THR A 78 -32.55 -21.41 -81.29
N LEU A 79 -32.44 -22.71 -81.59
CA LEU A 79 -31.21 -23.51 -81.65
C LEU A 79 -30.21 -23.01 -82.70
N ALA A 80 -28.90 -23.10 -82.41
CA ALA A 80 -27.79 -22.73 -83.29
C ALA A 80 -27.23 -23.93 -84.12
N PRO A 81 -26.65 -23.72 -85.32
CA PRO A 81 -26.12 -24.78 -86.21
C PRO A 81 -24.66 -25.18 -85.90
N PRO A 82 -24.14 -26.29 -86.49
CA PRO A 82 -22.87 -26.92 -86.09
C PRO A 82 -21.61 -26.25 -86.70
N PRO A 83 -20.45 -26.32 -86.00
CA PRO A 83 -19.21 -25.67 -86.42
C PRO A 83 -18.40 -26.46 -87.48
N GLU A 84 -17.74 -25.74 -88.40
CA GLU A 84 -16.82 -26.28 -89.41
C GLU A 84 -15.51 -26.82 -88.80
N PRO A 85 -14.83 -27.79 -89.45
CA PRO A 85 -13.65 -28.45 -88.88
C PRO A 85 -12.38 -27.62 -89.11
N LEU A 86 -11.77 -27.16 -88.02
CA LEU A 86 -10.42 -26.56 -88.00
C LEU A 86 -9.35 -27.59 -88.42
N SER A 87 -8.28 -27.13 -89.08
CA SER A 87 -7.16 -27.98 -89.49
C SER A 87 -6.39 -28.52 -88.27
N ASP A 88 -5.82 -29.73 -88.38
CA ASP A 88 -5.15 -30.39 -87.25
C ASP A 88 -3.91 -29.61 -86.74
N SER A 89 -3.27 -28.81 -87.61
CA SER A 89 -2.17 -27.93 -87.24
C SER A 89 -2.60 -26.79 -86.31
N GLU A 90 -3.75 -26.16 -86.60
CA GLU A 90 -4.30 -25.06 -85.80
C GLU A 90 -4.82 -25.60 -84.45
N LYS A 91 -5.47 -26.77 -84.46
CA LYS A 91 -5.89 -27.44 -83.21
C LYS A 91 -4.73 -27.71 -82.27
N THR A 92 -3.60 -28.19 -82.80
CA THR A 92 -2.41 -28.48 -81.99
C THR A 92 -1.82 -27.20 -81.38
N GLN A 93 -1.81 -26.09 -82.12
CA GLN A 93 -1.36 -24.79 -81.60
C GLN A 93 -2.29 -24.26 -80.50
N TYR A 94 -3.61 -24.40 -80.67
CA TYR A 94 -4.58 -24.02 -79.66
C TYR A 94 -4.48 -24.90 -78.41
N GLU A 95 -4.25 -26.21 -78.54
CA GLU A 95 -4.03 -27.10 -77.39
C GLU A 95 -2.78 -26.74 -76.61
N VAL A 96 -1.67 -26.41 -77.29
CA VAL A 96 -0.45 -25.94 -76.63
C VAL A 96 -0.69 -24.61 -75.90
N LEU A 97 -1.39 -23.66 -76.52
CA LEU A 97 -1.71 -22.37 -75.88
C LEU A 97 -2.63 -22.54 -74.67
N ILE A 98 -3.62 -23.44 -74.76
CA ILE A 98 -4.52 -23.74 -73.65
C ILE A 98 -3.75 -24.36 -72.48
N ASN A 99 -2.83 -25.29 -72.75
CA ASN A 99 -1.99 -25.88 -71.71
C ASN A 99 -1.05 -24.84 -71.07
N ASP A 100 -0.49 -23.92 -71.85
CA ASP A 100 0.35 -22.83 -71.33
C ASP A 100 -0.45 -21.86 -70.46
N LEU A 101 -1.71 -21.55 -70.84
CA LEU A 101 -2.61 -20.73 -70.04
C LEU A 101 -3.01 -21.42 -68.73
N TYR A 102 -3.24 -22.74 -68.73
CA TYR A 102 -3.50 -23.48 -67.49
C TYR A 102 -2.29 -23.49 -66.57
N GLN A 103 -1.08 -23.72 -67.11
CA GLN A 103 0.15 -23.64 -66.32
C GLN A 103 0.35 -22.25 -65.71
N GLN A 104 0.10 -21.18 -66.47
CA GLN A 104 0.17 -19.82 -65.94
C GLN A 104 -0.86 -19.55 -64.84
N LEU A 105 -2.04 -20.17 -64.91
CA LEU A 105 -3.05 -20.04 -63.87
C LEU A 105 -2.61 -20.74 -62.58
N ASP A 106 -2.09 -21.97 -62.70
CA ASP A 106 -1.56 -22.74 -61.57
C ASP A 106 -0.38 -22.00 -60.90
N ASP A 107 0.55 -21.46 -61.69
CA ASP A 107 1.68 -20.66 -61.18
C ASP A 107 1.19 -19.41 -60.43
N LYS A 108 0.12 -18.77 -60.94
CA LYS A 108 -0.49 -17.59 -60.30
C LYS A 108 -1.24 -17.95 -59.02
N ASP A 109 -1.90 -19.09 -58.97
CA ASP A 109 -2.55 -19.59 -57.76
C ASP A 109 -1.52 -19.94 -56.67
N ASP A 110 -0.38 -20.53 -57.04
CA ASP A 110 0.74 -20.77 -56.13
C ASP A 110 1.34 -19.46 -55.60
N GLU A 111 1.53 -18.44 -56.45
CA GLU A 111 1.95 -17.10 -56.03
C GLU A 111 0.94 -16.46 -55.05
N ILE A 112 -0.36 -16.53 -55.35
CA ILE A 112 -1.42 -16.01 -54.48
C ILE A 112 -1.40 -16.72 -53.12
N ASN A 113 -1.18 -18.04 -53.11
CA ASN A 113 -1.12 -18.83 -51.89
C ASN A 113 0.10 -18.45 -51.04
N GLN A 114 1.29 -18.30 -51.67
CA GLN A 114 2.49 -17.81 -50.98
C GLN A 114 2.29 -16.40 -50.41
N HIS A 115 1.66 -15.49 -51.16
CA HIS A 115 1.36 -14.15 -50.67
C HIS A 115 0.36 -14.16 -49.51
N SER A 116 -0.65 -15.02 -49.57
CA SER A 116 -1.65 -15.18 -48.50
C SER A 116 -1.01 -15.70 -47.22
N GLN A 117 -0.11 -16.68 -47.34
CA GLN A 117 0.61 -17.23 -46.19
C GLN A 117 1.62 -16.23 -45.60
N LEU A 118 2.30 -15.45 -46.45
CA LEU A 118 3.15 -14.36 -45.97
C LEU A 118 2.34 -13.29 -45.24
N ALA A 119 1.16 -12.94 -45.74
CA ALA A 119 0.28 -11.96 -45.10
C ALA A 119 -0.19 -12.43 -43.72
N GLU A 120 -0.57 -13.70 -43.56
CA GLU A 120 -0.97 -14.23 -42.25
C GLU A 120 0.20 -14.31 -41.27
N ASN A 121 1.40 -14.67 -41.74
CA ASN A 121 2.61 -14.64 -40.92
C ASN A 121 2.95 -13.22 -40.43
N LEU A 122 2.83 -12.21 -41.30
CA LEU A 122 3.05 -10.80 -40.93
C LEU A 122 1.99 -10.31 -39.95
N LYS A 123 0.74 -10.73 -40.11
CA LYS A 123 -0.35 -10.42 -39.19
C LYS A 123 -0.12 -11.03 -37.81
N GLN A 124 0.33 -12.29 -37.74
CA GLN A 124 0.70 -12.91 -36.48
C GLN A 124 1.87 -12.17 -35.81
N GLN A 125 2.90 -11.78 -36.57
CA GLN A 125 3.99 -10.96 -36.03
C GLN A 125 3.52 -9.63 -35.45
N MET A 126 2.52 -8.98 -36.06
CA MET A 126 1.93 -7.76 -35.51
C MET A 126 1.23 -8.03 -34.17
N VAL A 127 0.45 -9.10 -34.09
CA VAL A 127 -0.24 -9.49 -32.85
C VAL A 127 0.77 -9.79 -31.73
N ASP A 128 1.81 -10.57 -32.01
CA ASP A 128 2.84 -10.90 -31.02
C ASP A 128 3.59 -9.64 -30.53
N GLN A 129 3.83 -8.67 -31.42
CA GLN A 129 4.41 -7.38 -31.05
C GLN A 129 3.47 -6.55 -30.17
N ASP A 130 2.17 -6.50 -30.49
CA ASP A 130 1.17 -5.79 -29.70
C ASP A 130 1.02 -6.41 -28.29
N GLU A 131 1.05 -7.74 -28.18
CA GLU A 131 1.04 -8.44 -26.89
C GLU A 131 2.30 -8.14 -26.07
N LEU A 132 3.48 -8.11 -26.70
CA LEU A 132 4.74 -7.76 -26.04
C LEU A 132 4.72 -6.31 -25.53
N LEU A 133 4.19 -5.38 -26.34
CA LEU A 133 4.02 -3.98 -25.94
C LEU A 133 3.02 -3.86 -24.77
N ALA A 134 1.90 -4.58 -24.82
CA ALA A 134 0.93 -4.60 -23.74
C ALA A 134 1.51 -5.21 -22.45
N SER A 135 2.35 -6.25 -22.56
CA SER A 135 3.07 -6.82 -21.41
C SER A 135 4.05 -5.81 -20.81
N THR A 136 4.85 -5.17 -21.67
CA THR A 136 5.86 -4.18 -21.22
C THR A 136 5.21 -2.98 -20.53
N ARG A 137 4.04 -2.53 -21.00
CA ARG A 137 3.27 -1.47 -20.34
C ARG A 137 2.79 -1.86 -18.95
N ARG A 138 2.23 -3.07 -18.79
CA ARG A 138 1.82 -3.60 -17.48
C ARG A 138 3.00 -3.72 -16.51
N ASP A 139 4.14 -4.20 -17.00
CA ASP A 139 5.35 -4.28 -16.18
C ASP A 139 5.86 -2.90 -15.76
N TYR A 140 5.79 -1.91 -16.66
CA TYR A 140 6.13 -0.52 -16.36
C TYR A 140 5.22 0.08 -15.30
N GLU A 141 3.90 -0.11 -15.41
CA GLU A 141 2.91 0.33 -14.41
C GLU A 141 3.21 -0.30 -13.04
N LYS A 142 3.48 -1.60 -13.00
CA LYS A 142 3.84 -2.30 -11.76
C LYS A 142 5.14 -1.76 -11.15
N ILE A 143 6.17 -1.52 -11.96
CA ILE A 143 7.43 -0.93 -11.50
C ILE A 143 7.17 0.50 -10.96
N GLN A 144 6.29 1.26 -11.57
CA GLN A 144 5.94 2.62 -11.14
C GLN A 144 5.15 2.62 -9.82
N GLU A 145 4.25 1.66 -9.61
CA GLU A 145 3.57 1.43 -8.34
C GLU A 145 4.58 1.03 -7.24
N ASP A 146 5.47 0.08 -7.53
CA ASP A 146 6.52 -0.36 -6.60
C ASP A 146 7.46 0.80 -6.23
N LEU A 147 7.83 1.65 -7.19
CA LEU A 147 8.64 2.84 -6.95
C LEU A 147 7.92 3.83 -6.03
N SER A 148 6.62 4.08 -6.28
CA SER A 148 5.80 4.98 -5.47
C SER A 148 5.63 4.45 -4.04
N ARG A 149 5.43 3.14 -3.88
CA ARG A 149 5.38 2.48 -2.57
C ARG A 149 6.70 2.61 -1.83
N LEU A 150 7.83 2.33 -2.48
CA LEU A 150 9.16 2.46 -1.88
C LEU A 150 9.48 3.90 -1.49
N GLN A 151 9.02 4.90 -2.26
CA GLN A 151 9.14 6.31 -1.89
C GLN A 151 8.35 6.62 -0.60
N HIS A 152 7.12 6.13 -0.49
CA HIS A 152 6.32 6.33 0.71
C HIS A 152 6.93 5.65 1.95
N GLU A 153 7.42 4.41 1.80
CA GLU A 153 8.15 3.71 2.86
C GLU A 153 9.44 4.45 3.27
N ASN A 154 10.14 5.06 2.31
CA ASN A 154 11.34 5.85 2.59
C ASN A 154 11.03 7.12 3.40
N GLU A 155 9.97 7.85 3.03
CA GLU A 155 9.54 9.04 3.77
C GLU A 155 9.03 8.67 5.18
N ALA A 156 8.28 7.57 5.32
CA ALA A 156 7.88 7.07 6.63
C ALA A 156 9.10 6.74 7.51
N ALA A 157 10.10 6.03 6.97
CA ALA A 157 11.33 5.72 7.69
C ALA A 157 12.14 6.98 8.07
N LYS A 158 12.12 8.03 7.25
CA LYS A 158 12.75 9.32 7.59
C LYS A 158 12.07 10.00 8.77
N GLU A 159 10.75 9.99 8.83
CA GLU A 159 10.01 10.55 9.97
C GLU A 159 10.27 9.73 11.24
N GLU A 160 10.30 8.39 11.16
CA GLU A 160 10.71 7.56 12.31
C GLU A 160 12.11 7.89 12.82
N VAL A 161 13.08 8.07 11.92
CA VAL A 161 14.45 8.47 12.30
C VAL A 161 14.46 9.85 12.97
N LYS A 162 13.66 10.78 12.49
CA LYS A 162 13.54 12.13 13.06
C LYS A 162 12.91 12.09 14.46
N GLU A 163 11.89 11.28 14.68
CA GLU A 163 11.32 11.05 16.02
C GLU A 163 12.34 10.44 16.98
N VAL A 164 13.13 9.47 16.52
CA VAL A 164 14.23 8.87 17.32
C VAL A 164 15.29 9.92 17.66
N LEU A 165 15.68 10.76 16.70
CA LEU A 165 16.65 11.83 16.95
C LEU A 165 16.11 12.84 17.98
N GLN A 166 14.84 13.24 17.87
CA GLN A 166 14.21 14.12 18.85
C GLN A 166 14.18 13.48 20.25
N ALA A 167 13.83 12.20 20.34
CA ALA A 167 13.86 11.48 21.62
C ALA A 167 15.28 11.39 22.22
N LEU A 168 16.31 11.25 21.38
CA LEU A 168 17.70 11.28 21.81
C LEU A 168 18.14 12.68 22.29
N GLU A 169 17.68 13.75 21.62
CA GLU A 169 17.90 15.13 22.06
C GLU A 169 17.26 15.41 23.42
N GLU A 170 15.99 15.01 23.61
CA GLU A 170 15.30 15.12 24.90
C GLU A 170 16.01 14.33 26.00
N LEU A 171 16.50 13.13 25.68
CA LEU A 171 17.26 12.32 26.63
C LEU A 171 18.60 12.96 26.98
N ALA A 172 19.30 13.57 26.01
CA ALA A 172 20.54 14.29 26.25
C ALA A 172 20.35 15.48 27.21
N VAL A 173 19.28 16.27 27.00
CA VAL A 173 18.91 17.36 27.91
C VAL A 173 18.57 16.83 29.30
N ASN A 174 17.86 15.70 29.39
CA ASN A 174 17.54 15.08 30.67
C ASN A 174 18.81 14.63 31.43
N TYR A 175 19.78 14.02 30.73
CA TYR A 175 21.05 13.64 31.32
C TYR A 175 21.85 14.84 31.81
N ASP A 176 21.88 15.93 31.04
CA ASP A 176 22.57 17.17 31.43
C ASP A 176 21.94 17.78 32.70
N GLN A 177 20.60 17.85 32.75
CA GLN A 177 19.88 18.29 33.94
C GLN A 177 20.15 17.39 35.16
N LYS A 178 20.15 16.06 34.97
CA LYS A 178 20.47 15.11 36.04
C LYS A 178 21.92 15.23 36.52
N SER A 179 22.84 15.53 35.61
CA SER A 179 24.24 15.79 35.93
C SER A 179 24.35 17.02 36.85
N HIS A 180 23.67 18.11 36.51
CA HIS A 180 23.62 19.31 37.34
C HIS A 180 22.99 19.06 38.72
N GLU A 181 21.86 18.32 38.80
CA GLU A 181 21.26 17.96 40.09
C GLU A 181 22.21 17.15 40.98
N VAL A 182 23.01 16.25 40.39
CA VAL A 182 24.01 15.46 41.11
C VAL A 182 25.16 16.35 41.59
N GLU A 183 25.62 17.29 40.77
CA GLU A 183 26.66 18.23 41.14
C GLU A 183 26.22 19.13 42.31
N ASP A 184 24.99 19.64 42.28
CA ASP A 184 24.44 20.45 43.37
C ASP A 184 24.30 19.64 44.66
N ARG A 185 23.79 18.40 44.57
CA ARG A 185 23.76 17.50 45.73
C ARG A 185 25.16 17.21 46.26
N SER A 186 26.15 17.03 45.39
CA SER A 186 27.54 16.84 45.79
C SER A 186 28.07 18.06 46.56
N LYS A 187 27.80 19.28 46.08
CA LYS A 187 28.16 20.53 46.79
C LYS A 187 27.50 20.60 48.17
N THR A 188 26.20 20.30 48.27
CA THR A 188 25.52 20.30 49.58
C THR A 188 26.09 19.24 50.54
N ASN A 189 26.45 18.06 50.04
CA ASN A 189 27.09 17.02 50.85
C ASN A 189 28.48 17.43 51.34
N GLN A 190 29.26 18.13 50.51
CA GLN A 190 30.55 18.69 50.90
C GLN A 190 30.38 19.71 52.03
N GLN A 191 29.43 20.64 51.89
CA GLN A 191 29.11 21.63 52.92
C GLN A 191 28.70 20.96 54.24
N LEU A 192 27.81 19.98 54.19
CA LEU A 192 27.41 19.22 55.39
C LEU A 192 28.58 18.47 56.03
N THR A 193 29.52 17.98 55.22
CA THR A 193 30.72 17.30 55.71
C THR A 193 31.66 18.29 56.42
N GLU A 194 31.83 19.49 55.87
CA GLU A 194 32.60 20.57 56.49
C GLU A 194 31.96 21.03 57.81
N GLU A 195 30.63 21.22 57.84
CA GLU A 195 29.90 21.55 59.06
C GLU A 195 30.05 20.46 60.13
N LEU A 196 29.93 19.18 59.73
CA LEU A 196 30.12 18.05 60.63
C LEU A 196 31.54 18.02 61.20
N MET A 197 32.55 18.29 60.38
CA MET A 197 33.94 18.39 60.80
C MET A 197 34.13 19.54 61.79
N GLN A 198 33.56 20.71 61.51
CA GLN A 198 33.63 21.87 62.41
C GLN A 198 32.94 21.59 63.76
N LYS A 199 31.78 20.94 63.74
CA LYS A 199 31.08 20.52 64.97
C LYS A 199 31.90 19.49 65.76
N SER A 200 32.56 18.56 65.09
CA SER A 200 33.43 17.56 65.73
C SER A 200 34.63 18.23 66.43
N VAL A 201 35.26 19.21 65.80
CA VAL A 201 36.35 19.99 66.43
C VAL A 201 35.85 20.76 67.65
N THR A 202 34.67 21.38 67.54
CA THR A 202 34.05 22.13 68.65
C THR A 202 33.73 21.21 69.82
N LEU A 203 33.16 20.03 69.54
CA LEU A 203 32.85 19.02 70.55
C LEU A 203 34.11 18.56 71.27
N ALA A 204 35.18 18.25 70.54
CA ALA A 204 36.47 17.90 71.13
C ALA A 204 37.05 19.05 71.99
N GLY A 205 36.78 20.31 71.63
CA GLY A 205 37.09 21.48 72.47
C GLY A 205 36.38 21.41 73.83
N VAL A 206 35.05 21.25 73.80
CA VAL A 206 34.21 21.15 75.00
C VAL A 206 34.59 19.93 75.86
N GLU A 207 34.95 18.80 75.26
CA GLU A 207 35.42 17.61 75.98
C GLU A 207 36.74 17.86 76.74
N ARG A 208 37.66 18.63 76.15
CA ARG A 208 38.91 19.05 76.83
C ARG A 208 38.60 19.98 77.99
N ASP A 209 37.74 20.98 77.79
CA ASP A 209 37.33 21.92 78.85
C ASP A 209 36.65 21.18 80.01
N LEU A 210 35.78 20.23 79.70
CA LEU A 210 35.12 19.38 80.69
C LEU A 210 36.13 18.56 81.49
N SER A 211 37.13 17.96 80.82
CA SER A 211 38.18 17.19 81.47
C SER A 211 39.02 18.07 82.40
N ALA A 212 39.42 19.27 81.96
CA ALA A 212 40.15 20.24 82.78
C ALA A 212 39.34 20.66 84.03
N LEU A 213 38.02 20.90 83.88
CA LEU A 213 37.14 21.20 85.00
C LEU A 213 37.00 20.01 85.98
N GLN A 214 36.97 18.78 85.47
CA GLN A 214 36.95 17.57 86.31
C GLN A 214 38.26 17.43 87.12
N GLU A 215 39.41 17.69 86.51
CA GLU A 215 40.71 17.69 87.19
C GLU A 215 40.78 18.77 88.28
N LEU A 216 40.37 20.00 87.95
CA LEU A 216 40.34 21.12 88.92
C LEU A 216 39.38 20.81 90.09
N SER A 217 38.19 20.28 89.80
CA SER A 217 37.24 19.81 90.80
C SER A 217 37.85 18.71 91.68
N GLY A 218 38.58 17.76 91.08
CA GLY A 218 39.32 16.73 91.80
C GLY A 218 40.39 17.31 92.73
N HIS A 219 41.15 18.30 92.27
CA HIS A 219 42.14 19.01 93.08
C HIS A 219 41.48 19.76 94.26
N HIS A 220 40.37 20.46 94.02
CA HIS A 220 39.62 21.12 95.09
C HIS A 220 39.12 20.12 96.14
N LYS A 221 38.63 18.94 95.73
CA LYS A 221 38.22 17.88 96.65
C LYS A 221 39.40 17.35 97.47
N LYS A 222 40.56 17.08 96.86
CA LYS A 222 41.77 16.64 97.56
C LYS A 222 42.24 17.67 98.58
N ARG A 223 42.38 18.93 98.16
CA ARG A 223 42.75 20.03 99.05
C ARG A 223 41.77 20.18 100.22
N SER A 224 40.47 20.09 99.95
CA SER A 224 39.44 20.15 101.01
C SER A 224 39.58 18.98 101.98
N ALA A 225 39.84 17.77 101.48
CA ALA A 225 40.06 16.58 102.31
C ALA A 225 41.34 16.69 103.15
N GLU A 226 42.43 17.24 102.61
CA GLU A 226 43.68 17.52 103.34
C GLU A 226 43.45 18.53 104.47
N ILE A 227 42.76 19.65 104.18
CA ILE A 227 42.40 20.65 105.20
C ILE A 227 41.54 20.01 106.29
N LEU A 228 40.52 19.24 105.93
CA LEU A 228 39.68 18.52 106.89
C LEU A 228 40.51 17.52 107.73
N SER A 229 41.46 16.83 107.10
CA SER A 229 42.32 15.85 107.79
C SER A 229 43.29 16.54 108.77
N LEU A 230 43.86 17.70 108.39
CA LEU A 230 44.67 18.52 109.29
C LEU A 230 43.85 19.00 110.49
N LEU A 231 42.65 19.55 110.26
CA LEU A 231 41.76 19.96 111.34
C LEU A 231 41.39 18.81 112.28
N LEU A 232 41.11 17.61 111.73
CA LEU A 232 40.83 16.42 112.54
C LEU A 232 42.07 15.97 113.33
N ARG A 233 43.27 16.08 112.75
CA ARG A 233 44.51 15.77 113.47
C ARG A 233 44.76 16.76 114.60
N ASP A 234 44.60 18.06 114.34
CA ASP A 234 44.75 19.12 115.35
C ASP A 234 43.72 18.94 116.49
N LEU A 235 42.48 18.57 116.17
CA LEU A 235 41.46 18.19 117.15
C LEU A 235 41.85 16.93 117.95
N ASN A 236 42.46 15.94 117.31
CA ASN A 236 42.94 14.73 117.98
C ASN A 236 44.15 15.01 118.88
N GLU A 237 45.04 15.90 118.48
CA GLU A 237 46.16 16.39 119.30
C GLU A 237 45.64 17.16 120.52
N ILE A 238 44.64 18.05 120.34
CA ILE A 238 43.92 18.69 121.46
C ILE A 238 43.25 17.63 122.35
N GLY A 239 42.59 16.63 121.76
CA GLY A 239 41.99 15.50 122.46
C GLY A 239 43.01 14.69 123.26
N SER A 240 44.23 14.51 122.75
CA SER A 240 45.33 13.81 123.44
C SER A 240 45.92 14.63 124.61
N VAL A 241 45.91 15.96 124.51
CA VAL A 241 46.25 16.87 125.61
C VAL A 241 45.15 16.89 126.68
N VAL A 242 43.88 16.79 126.27
CA VAL A 242 42.74 16.61 127.19
C VAL A 242 42.76 15.21 127.84
N ALA A 243 43.27 14.17 127.16
CA ALA A 243 43.39 12.80 127.68
C ALA A 243 44.48 12.60 128.74
N LEU A 244 45.36 13.59 128.98
CA LEU A 244 46.29 13.59 130.12
C LEU A 244 45.69 14.20 131.40
N ASN A 245 44.43 14.67 131.35
CA ASN A 245 43.65 14.97 132.54
C ASN A 245 42.53 13.94 132.67
N ASP A 246 42.80 12.96 133.54
CA ASP A 246 41.86 11.94 133.98
C ASP A 246 40.62 12.60 134.62
N HIS A 247 39.46 12.52 133.95
CA HIS A 247 38.18 12.68 134.62
C HIS A 247 37.12 11.71 134.08
N LYS A 248 36.79 10.76 134.95
CA LYS A 248 35.65 9.85 134.92
C LYS A 248 34.35 10.55 134.53
N MET A 249 33.55 9.89 133.68
CA MET A 249 32.09 9.71 133.77
C MET A 249 31.71 8.71 132.66
N THR A 250 31.31 7.48 132.96
CA THR A 250 29.90 7.07 133.15
C THR A 250 28.95 7.71 132.14
N GLU A 251 28.49 6.94 131.14
CA GLU A 251 27.05 6.71 130.94
C GLU A 251 26.76 5.71 129.82
N MET A 252 25.84 4.81 130.15
CA MET A 252 25.09 3.94 129.27
C MET A 252 24.27 4.79 128.28
N ASN A 253 24.76 5.04 127.05
CA ASN A 253 23.95 5.68 125.99
C ASN A 253 24.39 5.47 124.51
N GLY A 254 25.35 4.56 124.22
CA GLY A 254 25.93 4.42 122.86
C GLY A 254 25.06 3.76 121.78
N GLY A 255 24.03 3.00 122.16
CA GLY A 255 23.14 2.34 121.18
C GLY A 255 22.28 3.30 120.37
N MET A 256 21.88 4.44 120.97
CA MET A 256 21.00 5.40 120.32
C MET A 256 21.72 6.15 119.18
N GLU A 257 22.99 6.52 119.35
CA GLU A 257 23.77 7.21 118.32
C GLU A 257 24.14 6.31 117.12
N GLU A 258 24.37 5.02 117.35
CA GLU A 258 24.59 4.04 116.29
C GLU A 258 23.32 3.82 115.46
N GLU A 259 22.15 3.73 116.10
CA GLU A 259 20.85 3.66 115.44
C GLU A 259 20.55 4.92 114.61
N PHE A 260 20.85 6.12 115.14
CA PHE A 260 20.73 7.37 114.37
C PHE A 260 21.68 7.42 113.17
N THR A 261 22.89 6.86 113.29
CA THR A 261 23.85 6.80 112.20
C THR A 261 23.42 5.81 111.13
N MET A 262 22.91 4.65 111.52
CA MET A 262 22.32 3.65 110.61
C MET A 262 21.10 4.24 109.89
N ALA A 263 20.21 4.92 110.60
CA ALA A 263 19.07 5.62 110.01
C ALA A 263 19.50 6.71 109.01
N ARG A 264 20.53 7.52 109.33
CA ARG A 264 21.08 8.54 108.40
C ARG A 264 21.67 7.92 107.13
N LEU A 265 22.34 6.78 107.24
CA LEU A 265 22.89 6.05 106.08
C LEU A 265 21.76 5.44 105.23
N PHE A 266 20.73 4.86 105.85
CA PHE A 266 19.53 4.40 105.13
C PHE A 266 18.82 5.55 104.41
N ILE A 267 18.63 6.71 105.07
CA ILE A 267 18.07 7.90 104.45
C ILE A 267 18.94 8.38 103.28
N SER A 268 20.27 8.36 103.42
CA SER A 268 21.20 8.74 102.35
C SER A 268 21.14 7.78 101.14
N LYS A 269 21.01 6.48 101.40
CA LYS A 269 20.81 5.45 100.37
C LYS A 269 19.45 5.60 99.68
N MET A 270 18.37 5.77 100.44
CA MET A 270 17.05 6.03 99.85
C MET A 270 17.05 7.32 99.03
N LYS A 271 17.73 8.38 99.50
CA LYS A 271 17.85 9.64 98.75
C LYS A 271 18.59 9.45 97.42
N SER A 272 19.65 8.64 97.38
CA SER A 272 20.38 8.37 96.13
C SER A 272 19.58 7.46 95.18
N GLU A 273 18.87 6.46 95.70
CA GLU A 273 17.95 5.61 94.94
C GLU A 273 16.79 6.42 94.33
N VAL A 274 16.13 7.28 95.12
CA VAL A 274 15.09 8.19 94.64
C VAL A 274 15.65 9.11 93.55
N LYS A 275 16.85 9.67 93.73
CA LYS A 275 17.48 10.53 92.71
C LYS A 275 17.77 9.76 91.41
N SER A 276 18.23 8.51 91.51
CA SER A 276 18.44 7.62 90.36
C SER A 276 17.12 7.31 89.64
N LEU A 277 16.05 6.99 90.39
CA LEU A 277 14.72 6.74 89.84
C LEU A 277 14.14 7.98 89.15
N VAL A 278 14.29 9.17 89.74
CA VAL A 278 13.85 10.43 89.13
C VAL A 278 14.60 10.70 87.82
N ASN A 279 15.92 10.48 87.79
CA ASN A 279 16.70 10.63 86.56
C ASN A 279 16.28 9.62 85.49
N ARG A 280 16.02 8.37 85.89
CA ARG A 280 15.51 7.33 84.98
C ARG A 280 14.12 7.68 84.44
N SER A 281 13.21 8.21 85.28
CA SER A 281 11.89 8.68 84.85
C SER A 281 12.00 9.78 83.81
N LYS A 282 12.83 10.80 84.06
CA LYS A 282 13.07 11.90 83.10
C LYS A 282 13.63 11.40 81.76
N GLN A 283 14.54 10.42 81.80
CA GLN A 283 15.08 9.82 80.58
C GLN A 283 14.00 9.04 79.81
N LEU A 284 13.15 8.28 80.52
CA LEU A 284 12.02 7.57 79.90
C LEU A 284 11.00 8.55 79.31
N GLU A 285 10.67 9.63 80.00
CA GLU A 285 9.79 10.69 79.48
C GLU A 285 10.37 11.34 78.21
N SER A 286 11.67 11.65 78.19
CA SER A 286 12.34 12.21 77.00
C SER A 286 12.30 11.25 75.81
N THR A 287 12.63 9.97 76.04
CA THR A 287 12.61 8.94 74.98
C THR A 287 11.18 8.63 74.51
N GLN A 288 10.19 8.69 75.40
CA GLN A 288 8.78 8.59 75.04
C GLN A 288 8.33 9.78 74.18
N ALA A 289 8.74 11.01 74.52
CA ALA A 289 8.44 12.19 73.71
C ALA A 289 9.08 12.11 72.31
N ASP A 290 10.32 11.64 72.21
CA ASP A 290 11.02 11.45 70.93
C ASP A 290 10.36 10.38 70.07
N THR A 291 9.95 9.25 70.66
CA THR A 291 9.24 8.18 69.93
C THR A 291 7.86 8.64 69.47
N MET A 292 7.14 9.42 70.29
CA MET A 292 5.86 10.04 69.89
C MET A 292 6.04 10.99 68.71
N ARG A 293 7.07 11.85 68.71
CA ARG A 293 7.36 12.75 67.57
C ARG A 293 7.69 11.98 66.30
N LYS A 294 8.47 10.90 66.40
CA LYS A 294 8.78 10.01 65.25
C LYS A 294 7.53 9.31 64.73
N MET A 295 6.65 8.83 65.62
CA MET A 295 5.39 8.21 65.23
C MET A 295 4.49 9.19 64.47
N GLN A 296 4.35 10.42 64.96
CA GLN A 296 3.57 11.47 64.28
C GLN A 296 4.16 11.85 62.91
N ALA A 297 5.48 11.88 62.76
CA ALA A 297 6.12 12.11 61.46
C ALA A 297 5.80 10.96 60.48
N ASN A 298 5.94 9.71 60.93
CA ASN A 298 5.61 8.53 60.13
C ASN A 298 4.12 8.49 59.75
N GLU A 299 3.21 8.89 60.63
CA GLU A 299 1.78 8.98 60.33
C GLU A 299 1.49 10.00 59.21
N LYS A 300 2.17 11.15 59.23
CA LYS A 300 2.06 12.16 58.17
C LYS A 300 2.63 11.66 56.84
N GLU A 301 3.78 11.00 56.86
CA GLU A 301 4.36 10.39 55.67
C GLU A 301 3.46 9.29 55.11
N LEU A 302 2.88 8.45 55.97
CA LEU A 302 1.93 7.42 55.57
C LEU A 302 0.68 8.01 54.93
N ALA A 303 0.12 9.08 55.51
CA ALA A 303 -1.02 9.79 54.94
C ALA A 303 -0.69 10.39 53.56
N SER A 304 0.51 10.96 53.39
CA SER A 304 0.99 11.47 52.10
C SER A 304 1.09 10.36 51.05
N CYS A 305 1.67 9.22 51.42
CA CYS A 305 1.76 8.04 50.55
C CYS A 305 0.37 7.49 50.17
N GLN A 306 -0.57 7.42 51.12
CA GLN A 306 -1.94 7.00 50.85
C GLN A 306 -2.66 7.93 49.86
N LEU A 307 -2.49 9.24 50.01
CA LEU A 307 -3.04 10.22 49.08
C LEU A 307 -2.45 10.05 47.68
N LEU A 308 -1.13 9.87 47.56
CA LEU A 308 -0.46 9.65 46.28
C LEU A 308 -0.95 8.37 45.59
N ILE A 309 -1.13 7.29 46.35
CA ILE A 309 -1.72 6.04 45.85
C ILE A 309 -3.14 6.29 45.32
N SER A 310 -3.97 7.02 46.06
CA SER A 310 -5.34 7.34 45.63
C SER A 310 -5.37 8.17 44.34
N GLN A 311 -4.46 9.14 44.20
CA GLN A 311 -4.30 9.91 42.96
C GLN A 311 -3.89 9.04 41.78
N HIS A 312 -2.91 8.14 41.96
CA HIS A 312 -2.51 7.22 40.90
C HIS A 312 -3.63 6.23 40.54
N GLN A 313 -4.38 5.74 41.51
CA GLN A 313 -5.56 4.89 41.27
C GLN A 313 -6.62 5.61 40.42
N ALA A 314 -6.92 6.88 40.74
CA ALA A 314 -7.84 7.70 39.95
C ALA A 314 -7.33 7.93 38.52
N LYS A 315 -6.02 8.21 38.36
CA LYS A 315 -5.40 8.39 37.05
C LYS A 315 -5.46 7.10 36.21
N ILE A 316 -5.14 5.95 36.79
CA ILE A 316 -5.23 4.64 36.11
C ILE A 316 -6.65 4.39 35.65
N LYS A 317 -7.66 4.65 36.49
CA LYS A 317 -9.06 4.49 36.13
C LYS A 317 -9.44 5.39 34.95
N SER A 318 -9.10 6.67 35.01
CA SER A 318 -9.39 7.61 33.91
C SER A 318 -8.73 7.24 32.58
N LEU A 319 -7.48 6.74 32.62
CA LEU A 319 -6.77 6.29 31.42
C LEU A 319 -7.36 4.98 30.87
N THR A 320 -7.83 4.10 31.75
CA THR A 320 -8.51 2.86 31.35
C THR A 320 -9.84 3.16 30.67
N ASP A 321 -10.63 4.09 31.23
CA ASP A 321 -11.90 4.53 30.64
C ASP A 321 -11.66 5.21 29.27
N TYR A 322 -10.62 6.05 29.15
CA TYR A 322 -10.22 6.66 27.88
C TYR A 322 -9.82 5.62 26.83
N MET A 323 -9.01 4.64 27.22
CA MET A 323 -8.59 3.53 26.35
C MET A 323 -9.79 2.71 25.87
N GLN A 324 -10.74 2.38 26.75
CA GLN A 324 -11.96 1.67 26.38
C GLN A 324 -12.82 2.47 25.38
N ASN A 325 -12.95 3.78 25.57
CA ASN A 325 -13.67 4.65 24.64
C ASN A 325 -12.99 4.69 23.26
N MET A 326 -11.65 4.80 23.25
CA MET A 326 -10.88 4.75 22.01
C MET A 326 -11.03 3.40 21.28
N GLU A 327 -11.03 2.28 22.00
CA GLU A 327 -11.25 0.96 21.39
C GLU A 327 -12.68 0.81 20.85
N GLN A 328 -13.69 1.34 21.55
CA GLN A 328 -15.06 1.37 21.06
C GLN A 328 -15.18 2.20 19.77
N LYS A 329 -14.53 3.36 19.71
CA LYS A 329 -14.53 4.22 18.51
C LYS A 329 -13.78 3.57 17.35
N LYS A 330 -12.67 2.87 17.63
CA LYS A 330 -11.95 2.07 16.63
C LYS A 330 -12.85 0.99 16.04
N ARG A 331 -13.54 0.21 16.89
CA ARG A 331 -14.49 -0.82 16.44
C ARG A 331 -15.62 -0.25 15.57
N GLN A 332 -16.16 0.92 15.93
CA GLN A 332 -17.16 1.60 15.11
C GLN A 332 -16.63 2.02 13.73
N LEU A 333 -15.37 2.47 13.66
CA LEU A 333 -14.73 2.81 12.39
C LEU A 333 -14.45 1.56 11.54
N GLU A 334 -14.03 0.45 12.15
CA GLU A 334 -13.86 -0.84 11.49
C GLU A 334 -15.20 -1.34 10.91
N GLU A 335 -16.28 -1.31 11.70
CA GLU A 335 -17.63 -1.68 11.22
C GLU A 335 -18.11 -0.79 10.07
N SER A 336 -17.83 0.53 10.13
CA SER A 336 -18.15 1.45 9.03
C SER A 336 -17.30 1.20 7.79
N HIS A 337 -16.03 0.85 7.96
CA HIS A 337 -15.13 0.55 6.85
C HIS A 337 -15.55 -0.73 6.14
N ASP A 338 -15.90 -1.78 6.89
CA ASP A 338 -16.40 -3.04 6.34
C ASP A 338 -17.71 -2.83 5.58
N SER A 339 -18.62 -2.02 6.12
CA SER A 339 -19.87 -1.63 5.44
C SER A 339 -19.61 -0.92 4.10
N LEU A 340 -18.69 0.05 4.08
CA LEU A 340 -18.32 0.76 2.85
C LEU A 340 -17.61 -0.16 1.85
N MET A 341 -16.78 -1.08 2.33
CA MET A 341 -16.13 -2.08 1.48
C MET A 341 -17.15 -3.02 0.83
N GLU A 342 -18.18 -3.43 1.57
CA GLU A 342 -19.28 -4.23 1.03
C GLU A 342 -20.08 -3.46 -0.03
N GLU A 343 -20.36 -2.17 0.17
CA GLU A 343 -21.00 -1.32 -0.83
C GLU A 343 -20.16 -1.15 -2.09
N LEU A 344 -18.85 -0.91 -1.95
CA LEU A 344 -17.92 -0.83 -3.09
C LEU A 344 -17.86 -2.15 -3.86
N ALA A 345 -17.83 -3.29 -3.16
CA ALA A 345 -17.85 -4.60 -3.80
C ALA A 345 -19.15 -4.83 -4.58
N LYS A 346 -20.30 -4.42 -4.02
CA LYS A 346 -21.61 -4.50 -4.70
C LYS A 346 -21.66 -3.62 -5.94
N LEU A 347 -21.19 -2.37 -5.85
CA LEU A 347 -21.16 -1.45 -6.99
C LEU A 347 -20.24 -1.96 -8.11
N ASN A 348 -19.05 -2.45 -7.78
CA ASN A 348 -18.12 -3.01 -8.76
C ASN A 348 -18.69 -4.28 -9.42
N ALA A 349 -19.36 -5.16 -8.65
CA ALA A 349 -20.06 -6.31 -9.21
C ALA A 349 -21.20 -5.89 -10.16
N GLN A 350 -21.95 -4.85 -9.80
CA GLN A 350 -23.02 -4.30 -10.64
C GLN A 350 -22.46 -3.66 -11.92
N GLU A 351 -21.36 -2.92 -11.83
CA GLU A 351 -20.67 -2.31 -12.96
C GLU A 351 -20.17 -3.38 -13.94
N LYS A 352 -19.47 -4.41 -13.45
CA LYS A 352 -19.01 -5.54 -14.29
C LYS A 352 -20.16 -6.29 -14.95
N MET A 353 -21.25 -6.52 -14.22
CA MET A 353 -22.44 -7.15 -14.79
C MET A 353 -23.06 -6.29 -15.90
N HIS A 354 -23.06 -4.96 -15.72
CA HIS A 354 -23.55 -4.04 -16.73
C HIS A 354 -22.62 -4.02 -17.97
N GLU A 355 -21.31 -3.96 -17.77
CA GLU A 355 -20.31 -4.01 -18.82
C GLU A 355 -20.45 -5.27 -19.67
N VAL A 356 -20.53 -6.46 -19.04
CA VAL A 356 -20.75 -7.73 -19.73
C VAL A 356 -22.07 -7.71 -20.52
N SER A 357 -23.15 -7.17 -19.92
CA SER A 357 -24.44 -7.08 -20.62
C SER A 357 -24.39 -6.14 -21.85
N VAL A 358 -23.60 -5.07 -21.79
CA VAL A 358 -23.38 -4.18 -22.94
C VAL A 358 -22.54 -4.88 -24.01
N MET A 359 -21.44 -5.52 -23.63
CA MET A 359 -20.59 -6.29 -24.54
C MET A 359 -21.36 -7.41 -25.26
N ASP A 360 -22.21 -8.15 -24.54
CA ASP A 360 -23.03 -9.21 -25.14
C ASP A 360 -24.01 -8.65 -26.18
N LYS A 361 -24.64 -7.50 -25.90
CA LYS A 361 -25.54 -6.83 -26.86
C LYS A 361 -24.79 -6.30 -28.07
N GLU A 362 -23.59 -5.75 -27.89
CA GLU A 362 -22.73 -5.29 -28.99
C GLU A 362 -22.28 -6.45 -29.86
N LYS A 363 -21.88 -7.57 -29.25
CA LYS A 363 -21.50 -8.79 -29.96
C LYS A 363 -22.67 -9.38 -30.76
N GLU A 364 -23.86 -9.40 -30.18
CA GLU A 364 -25.08 -9.84 -30.87
C GLU A 364 -25.41 -8.91 -32.05
N HIS A 365 -25.29 -7.59 -31.86
CA HIS A 365 -25.50 -6.62 -32.94
C HIS A 365 -24.45 -6.78 -34.05
N MET A 366 -23.18 -7.00 -33.70
CA MET A 366 -22.09 -7.22 -34.64
C MET A 366 -22.31 -8.50 -35.47
N SER A 367 -22.71 -9.61 -34.83
CA SER A 367 -23.06 -10.85 -35.51
C SER A 367 -24.21 -10.65 -36.50
N ARG A 368 -25.28 -9.96 -36.09
CA ARG A 368 -26.43 -9.68 -36.97
C ARG A 368 -26.05 -8.78 -38.15
N MET A 369 -25.16 -7.81 -37.94
CA MET A 369 -24.64 -6.96 -39.01
C MET A 369 -23.80 -7.77 -40.00
N GLN A 370 -22.95 -8.69 -39.50
CA GLN A 370 -22.16 -9.57 -40.34
C GLN A 370 -23.04 -10.51 -41.19
N ASP A 371 -24.05 -11.14 -40.58
CA ASP A 371 -25.01 -11.98 -41.30
C ASP A 371 -25.75 -11.20 -42.41
N ALA A 372 -26.10 -9.93 -42.13
CA ALA A 372 -26.73 -9.05 -43.11
C ALA A 372 -25.79 -8.67 -44.25
N GLU A 373 -24.51 -8.42 -43.96
CA GLU A 373 -23.47 -8.14 -44.96
C GLU A 373 -23.21 -9.37 -45.86
N GLU A 374 -23.16 -10.57 -45.27
CA GLU A 374 -23.02 -11.83 -46.01
C GLU A 374 -24.21 -12.08 -46.94
N MET A 375 -25.44 -11.87 -46.45
CA MET A 375 -26.66 -11.98 -47.27
C MET A 375 -26.68 -10.97 -48.41
N LYS A 376 -26.25 -9.72 -48.16
CA LYS A 376 -26.12 -8.68 -49.19
C LYS A 376 -25.09 -9.08 -50.26
N LYS A 377 -23.92 -9.58 -49.85
CA LYS A 377 -22.87 -10.04 -50.76
C LYS A 377 -23.35 -11.21 -51.63
N ALA A 378 -24.07 -12.18 -51.04
CA ALA A 378 -24.67 -13.28 -51.79
C ALA A 378 -25.68 -12.78 -52.83
N LEU A 379 -26.50 -11.79 -52.48
CA LEU A 379 -27.45 -11.18 -53.41
C LEU A 379 -26.75 -10.40 -54.53
N GLU A 380 -25.69 -9.65 -54.23
CA GLU A 380 -24.88 -8.93 -55.22
C GLU A 380 -24.21 -9.90 -56.20
N GLN A 381 -23.64 -11.01 -55.70
CA GLN A 381 -23.10 -12.07 -56.55
C GLN A 381 -24.16 -12.69 -57.45
N GLN A 382 -25.37 -12.94 -56.93
CA GLN A 382 -26.47 -13.47 -57.73
C GLN A 382 -26.92 -12.47 -58.81
N MET A 383 -26.97 -11.18 -58.49
CA MET A 383 -27.29 -10.12 -59.46
C MET A 383 -26.21 -9.97 -60.53
N GLU A 384 -24.93 -10.07 -60.16
CA GLU A 384 -23.83 -9.96 -61.10
C GLU A 384 -23.77 -11.19 -62.02
N SER A 385 -23.95 -12.40 -61.48
CA SER A 385 -24.12 -13.61 -62.27
C SER A 385 -25.28 -13.50 -63.27
N HIS A 386 -26.41 -12.92 -62.85
CA HIS A 386 -27.53 -12.64 -63.75
C HIS A 386 -27.18 -11.61 -64.82
N ARG A 387 -26.44 -10.54 -64.48
CA ARG A 387 -25.95 -9.55 -65.47
C ARG A 387 -25.00 -10.18 -66.47
N GLU A 388 -24.05 -10.98 -66.02
CA GLU A 388 -23.10 -11.69 -66.88
C GLU A 388 -23.82 -12.67 -67.80
N ALA A 389 -24.78 -13.44 -67.28
CA ALA A 389 -25.62 -14.33 -68.08
C ALA A 389 -26.39 -13.55 -69.15
N HIS A 390 -27.02 -12.43 -68.79
CA HIS A 390 -27.72 -11.56 -69.73
C HIS A 390 -26.76 -10.94 -70.77
N GLN A 391 -25.57 -10.52 -70.35
CA GLN A 391 -24.56 -9.97 -71.26
C GLN A 391 -24.04 -11.05 -72.24
N LYS A 392 -23.87 -12.29 -71.79
CA LYS A 392 -23.56 -13.44 -72.65
C LYS A 392 -24.68 -13.72 -73.65
N GLN A 393 -25.95 -13.64 -73.24
CA GLN A 393 -27.09 -13.79 -74.16
C GLN A 393 -27.11 -12.66 -75.20
N LEU A 394 -26.86 -11.41 -74.79
CA LEU A 394 -26.76 -10.28 -75.71
C LEU A 394 -25.58 -10.41 -76.68
N SER A 395 -24.42 -10.87 -76.23
CA SER A 395 -23.26 -11.08 -77.11
C SER A 395 -23.52 -12.21 -78.11
N GLN A 396 -24.17 -13.30 -77.70
CA GLN A 396 -24.62 -14.37 -78.59
C GLN A 396 -25.61 -13.85 -79.65
N LEU A 397 -26.59 -13.04 -79.24
CA LEU A 397 -27.54 -12.39 -80.16
C LEU A 397 -26.84 -11.44 -81.15
N GLN A 398 -25.87 -10.66 -80.68
CA GLN A 398 -25.06 -9.80 -81.55
C GLN A 398 -24.22 -10.61 -82.53
N THR A 399 -23.59 -11.70 -82.08
CA THR A 399 -22.84 -12.62 -82.94
C THR A 399 -23.74 -13.26 -83.99
N LEU A 400 -24.92 -13.76 -83.59
CA LEU A 400 -25.92 -14.31 -84.52
C LEU A 400 -26.42 -13.26 -85.51
N HIS A 401 -26.67 -12.03 -85.06
CA HIS A 401 -27.04 -10.93 -85.93
C HIS A 401 -25.92 -10.58 -86.93
N ASN A 402 -24.67 -10.50 -86.46
CA ASN A 402 -23.51 -10.25 -87.30
C ASN A 402 -23.29 -11.39 -88.30
N LEU A 403 -23.42 -12.66 -87.90
CA LEU A 403 -23.36 -13.81 -88.79
C LEU A 403 -24.46 -13.77 -89.85
N ARG A 404 -25.69 -13.39 -89.45
CA ARG A 404 -26.80 -13.19 -90.40
C ARG A 404 -26.51 -12.05 -91.38
N MET A 405 -25.95 -10.95 -90.91
CA MET A 405 -25.54 -9.82 -91.75
C MET A 405 -24.40 -10.22 -92.70
N LEU A 406 -23.40 -10.96 -92.23
CA LEU A 406 -22.30 -11.50 -93.04
C LEU A 406 -22.82 -12.51 -94.07
N PHE A 407 -23.81 -13.34 -93.74
CA PHE A 407 -24.44 -14.25 -94.68
C PHE A 407 -25.22 -13.50 -95.78
N ILE A 408 -25.97 -12.45 -95.39
CA ILE A 408 -26.64 -11.55 -96.34
C ILE A 408 -25.61 -10.80 -97.20
N GLN A 409 -24.49 -10.39 -96.60
CA GLN A 409 -23.40 -9.70 -97.26
C GLN A 409 -22.61 -10.64 -98.18
N ASP A 410 -22.42 -11.91 -97.84
CA ASP A 410 -21.79 -12.93 -98.69
C ASP A 410 -22.69 -13.25 -99.90
N ILE A 411 -24.00 -13.34 -99.70
CA ILE A 411 -24.97 -13.43 -100.81
C ILE A 411 -24.90 -12.18 -101.71
N ASN A 412 -24.86 -10.98 -101.11
CA ASN A 412 -24.76 -9.72 -101.87
C ASN A 412 -23.38 -9.53 -102.54
N ASN A 413 -22.29 -9.98 -101.94
CA ASN A 413 -20.93 -9.86 -102.46
C ASN A 413 -20.66 -10.89 -103.56
N ARG A 414 -21.19 -12.12 -103.45
CA ARG A 414 -21.17 -13.11 -104.55
C ARG A 414 -21.96 -12.64 -105.78
N ILE A 415 -22.94 -11.75 -105.58
CA ILE A 415 -23.69 -11.08 -106.66
C ILE A 415 -23.01 -9.76 -107.10
N GLY A 416 -22.09 -9.22 -106.30
CA GLY A 416 -21.82 -7.79 -106.28
C GLY A 416 -20.44 -7.30 -106.74
N ARG A 417 -19.42 -8.16 -106.88
CA ARG A 417 -18.09 -7.84 -107.49
C ARG A 417 -17.11 -8.99 -107.20
N SER A 418 -16.33 -9.59 -108.10
CA SER A 418 -15.43 -9.04 -109.12
C SER A 418 -14.59 -7.85 -108.61
N ALA A 419 -13.30 -8.10 -108.36
CA ALA A 419 -12.22 -7.12 -108.19
C ALA A 419 -11.96 -6.51 -106.78
N GLU A 420 -10.92 -7.08 -106.14
CA GLU A 420 -9.62 -6.46 -105.73
C GLU A 420 -9.49 -5.35 -104.64
N LEU A 421 -8.66 -5.71 -103.63
CA LEU A 421 -7.42 -5.09 -103.06
C LEU A 421 -7.44 -3.94 -102.01
N ASP A 422 -6.92 -4.28 -100.81
CA ASP A 422 -5.78 -3.77 -100.00
C ASP A 422 -5.65 -2.36 -99.34
N THR A 423 -5.00 -2.40 -98.15
CA THR A 423 -4.03 -1.47 -97.48
C THR A 423 -4.41 -0.56 -96.28
N ASP A 424 -3.89 -0.98 -95.11
CA ASP A 424 -3.08 -0.36 -94.01
C ASP A 424 -3.12 1.11 -93.50
N GLU A 425 -2.98 1.15 -92.17
CA GLU A 425 -2.29 2.07 -91.24
C GLU A 425 -2.57 3.60 -91.21
N SER A 426 -2.88 4.11 -89.99
CA SER A 426 -2.76 5.53 -89.66
C SER A 426 -2.32 5.75 -88.21
N GLY A 427 -1.18 6.43 -88.05
CA GLY A 427 -0.41 6.59 -86.81
C GLY A 427 -0.92 7.65 -85.81
N GLY A 428 -0.38 7.52 -84.59
CA GLY A 428 -0.79 8.23 -83.37
C GLY A 428 -0.43 9.73 -83.29
N SER A 429 -1.35 10.48 -82.68
CA SER A 429 -1.40 11.94 -82.57
C SER A 429 -0.45 12.54 -81.51
N LEU A 430 -0.05 13.80 -81.75
CA LEU A 430 0.83 14.67 -80.95
C LEU A 430 0.45 14.75 -79.44
N ALA A 431 -0.82 14.59 -79.10
CA ALA A 431 -1.29 14.57 -77.71
C ALA A 431 -0.77 13.35 -76.91
N GLN A 432 -0.52 12.24 -77.61
CA GLN A 432 0.05 11.04 -77.02
C GLN A 432 1.51 11.26 -76.61
N LYS A 433 2.27 12.05 -77.39
CA LYS A 433 3.67 12.39 -77.09
C LYS A 433 3.82 13.27 -75.84
N GLN A 434 2.96 14.27 -75.64
CA GLN A 434 3.01 15.09 -74.42
C GLN A 434 2.62 14.32 -73.16
N LYS A 435 1.68 13.37 -73.28
CA LYS A 435 1.30 12.49 -72.17
C LYS A 435 2.42 11.50 -71.82
N ILE A 436 3.14 11.00 -72.82
CA ILE A 436 4.32 10.15 -72.63
C ILE A 436 5.41 10.92 -71.84
N ILE A 437 5.74 12.15 -72.25
CA ILE A 437 6.76 12.97 -71.56
C ILE A 437 6.41 13.22 -70.08
N PHE A 438 5.12 13.49 -69.78
CA PHE A 438 4.68 13.69 -68.39
C PHE A 438 4.81 12.40 -67.55
N LEU A 439 4.43 11.26 -68.14
CA LEU A 439 4.54 9.96 -67.47
C LEU A 439 6.01 9.54 -67.28
N GLU A 440 6.88 9.82 -68.23
CA GLU A 440 8.34 9.59 -68.12
C GLU A 440 8.94 10.38 -66.95
N ASN A 441 8.58 11.64 -66.80
CA ASN A 441 9.09 12.50 -65.72
C ASN A 441 8.58 12.06 -64.34
N ASN A 442 7.31 11.63 -64.26
CA ASN A 442 6.75 11.08 -63.03
C ASN A 442 7.41 9.74 -62.66
N LEU A 443 7.63 8.87 -63.66
CA LEU A 443 8.35 7.60 -63.50
C LEU A 443 9.79 7.83 -63.03
N GLU A 444 10.46 8.87 -63.52
CA GLU A 444 11.81 9.22 -63.09
C GLU A 444 11.86 9.70 -61.63
N GLN A 445 10.90 10.51 -61.19
CA GLN A 445 10.80 10.92 -59.78
C GLN A 445 10.52 9.73 -58.86
N LEU A 446 9.58 8.86 -59.25
CA LEU A 446 9.26 7.65 -58.49
C LEU A 446 10.48 6.73 -58.37
N THR A 447 11.28 6.63 -59.44
CA THR A 447 12.54 5.87 -59.45
C THR A 447 13.58 6.46 -58.48
N LYS A 448 13.67 7.79 -58.35
CA LYS A 448 14.60 8.44 -57.40
C LYS A 448 14.20 8.15 -55.95
N VAL A 449 12.91 8.27 -55.62
CA VAL A 449 12.39 7.95 -54.28
C VAL A 449 12.60 6.46 -53.97
N HIS A 450 12.31 5.57 -54.92
CA HIS A 450 12.53 4.15 -54.75
C HIS A 450 14.01 3.83 -54.48
N LYS A 451 14.95 4.40 -55.26
CA LYS A 451 16.39 4.23 -55.02
C LYS A 451 16.84 4.75 -53.65
N GLN A 452 16.24 5.83 -53.17
CA GLN A 452 16.56 6.36 -51.83
C GLN A 452 16.05 5.43 -50.73
N LEU A 453 14.78 4.99 -50.81
CA LEU A 453 14.20 4.07 -49.83
C LEU A 453 14.94 2.73 -49.79
N VAL A 454 15.45 2.23 -50.92
CA VAL A 454 16.26 1.02 -50.97
C VAL A 454 17.60 1.20 -50.26
N ARG A 455 18.26 2.36 -50.41
CA ARG A 455 19.50 2.67 -49.67
C ARG A 455 19.24 2.78 -48.17
N ASP A 456 18.23 3.54 -47.77
CA ASP A 456 17.87 3.71 -46.36
C ASP A 456 17.48 2.36 -45.73
N ASN A 457 16.78 1.49 -46.47
CA ASN A 457 16.50 0.13 -46.00
C ASN A 457 17.76 -0.72 -45.83
N ALA A 458 18.74 -0.59 -46.74
CA ALA A 458 20.01 -1.31 -46.63
C ALA A 458 20.82 -0.84 -45.40
N ASP A 459 20.84 0.47 -45.14
CA ASP A 459 21.50 1.05 -43.97
C ASP A 459 20.82 0.61 -42.66
N LEU A 460 19.48 0.66 -42.61
CA LEU A 460 18.70 0.17 -41.47
C LEU A 460 18.94 -1.33 -41.20
N ARG A 461 19.00 -2.15 -42.26
CA ARG A 461 19.34 -3.58 -42.15
C ARG A 461 20.73 -3.82 -41.58
N CYS A 462 21.68 -2.90 -41.78
CA CYS A 462 23.03 -3.00 -41.22
C CYS A 462 23.11 -2.48 -39.77
N GLU A 463 22.33 -1.45 -39.40
CA GLU A 463 22.34 -0.88 -38.06
C GLU A 463 21.53 -1.71 -37.05
N LEU A 464 20.44 -2.34 -37.49
CA LEU A 464 19.55 -3.12 -36.62
C LEU A 464 20.30 -4.24 -35.87
N PRO A 465 21.16 -5.07 -36.49
CA PRO A 465 21.97 -6.07 -35.78
C PRO A 465 22.97 -5.47 -34.77
N LYS A 466 23.48 -4.25 -35.02
CA LYS A 466 24.42 -3.58 -34.09
C LYS A 466 23.67 -3.11 -32.84
N LEU A 467 22.48 -2.53 -33.02
CA LEU A 467 21.61 -2.15 -31.92
C LEU A 467 21.14 -3.37 -31.12
N GLU A 468 20.76 -4.47 -31.78
CA GLU A 468 20.42 -5.73 -31.11
C GLU A 468 21.58 -6.32 -30.31
N LYS A 469 22.80 -6.28 -30.84
CA LYS A 469 24.00 -6.74 -30.10
C LYS A 469 24.26 -5.88 -28.87
N ARG A 470 24.12 -4.55 -29.00
CA ARG A 470 24.24 -3.61 -27.87
C ARG A 470 23.17 -3.88 -26.82
N LEU A 471 21.91 -4.06 -27.24
CA LEU A 471 20.78 -4.35 -26.36
C LEU A 471 21.00 -5.66 -25.59
N ARG A 472 21.42 -6.73 -26.28
CA ARG A 472 21.75 -8.01 -25.64
C ARG A 472 22.88 -7.88 -24.63
N ALA A 473 23.95 -7.18 -24.97
CA ALA A 473 25.05 -6.95 -24.04
C ALA A 473 24.62 -6.14 -22.80
N THR A 474 23.75 -5.14 -22.97
CA THR A 474 23.19 -4.39 -21.85
C THR A 474 22.25 -5.23 -21.00
N ALA A 475 21.41 -6.06 -21.61
CA ALA A 475 20.49 -6.95 -20.91
C ALA A 475 21.26 -7.99 -20.07
N GLU A 476 22.32 -8.59 -20.61
CA GLU A 476 23.13 -9.55 -19.86
C GLU A 476 23.88 -8.89 -18.71
N ARG A 477 24.38 -7.66 -18.90
CA ARG A 477 24.99 -6.88 -17.82
C ARG A 477 23.99 -6.57 -16.70
N VAL A 478 22.75 -6.21 -17.05
CA VAL A 478 21.68 -5.98 -16.07
C VAL A 478 21.40 -7.26 -15.28
N LYS A 479 21.25 -8.39 -15.96
CA LYS A 479 21.03 -9.69 -15.33
C LYS A 479 22.14 -10.09 -14.34
N ILE A 480 23.40 -9.84 -14.69
CA ILE A 480 24.54 -10.08 -13.78
C ILE A 480 24.46 -9.16 -12.54
N LEU A 481 24.15 -7.88 -12.74
CA LEU A 481 24.00 -6.92 -11.63
C LEU A 481 22.82 -7.26 -10.72
N GLU A 482 21.69 -7.71 -11.27
CA GLU A 482 20.54 -8.18 -10.50
C GLU A 482 20.86 -9.42 -9.67
N SER A 483 21.63 -10.37 -10.23
CA SER A 483 22.10 -11.54 -9.48
C SER A 483 23.02 -11.13 -8.33
N ALA A 484 24.00 -10.26 -8.60
CA ALA A 484 24.93 -9.77 -7.58
C ALA A 484 24.19 -8.99 -6.47
N LEU A 485 23.19 -8.19 -6.82
CA LEU A 485 22.35 -7.46 -5.86
C LEU A 485 21.54 -8.41 -4.98
N ARG A 486 20.99 -9.48 -5.56
CA ARG A 486 20.26 -10.52 -4.83
C ARG A 486 21.17 -11.24 -3.83
N GLU A 487 22.35 -11.66 -4.27
CA GLU A 487 23.35 -12.31 -3.41
C GLU A 487 23.81 -11.39 -2.27
N ALA A 488 24.05 -10.10 -2.56
CA ALA A 488 24.40 -9.11 -1.55
C ALA A 488 23.28 -8.93 -0.52
N LYS A 489 22.01 -8.87 -0.96
CA LYS A 489 20.84 -8.78 -0.06
C LYS A 489 20.70 -10.02 0.82
N GLU A 490 20.89 -11.22 0.27
CA GLU A 490 20.86 -12.47 1.01
C GLU A 490 22.02 -12.59 2.01
N SER A 491 23.21 -12.12 1.66
CA SER A 491 24.35 -12.04 2.59
C SER A 491 24.06 -11.09 3.74
N ALA A 492 23.56 -9.88 3.45
CA ALA A 492 23.20 -8.90 4.48
C ALA A 492 22.08 -9.42 5.41
N MET A 493 21.07 -10.12 4.87
CA MET A 493 20.04 -10.77 5.69
C MET A 493 20.59 -11.87 6.58
N ARG A 494 21.52 -12.70 6.08
CA ARG A 494 22.20 -13.72 6.89
C ARG A 494 22.99 -13.10 8.03
N ASP A 495 23.71 -12.01 7.77
CA ASP A 495 24.49 -11.35 8.82
C ASP A 495 23.58 -10.66 9.84
N ARG A 496 22.51 -9.98 9.41
CA ARG A 496 21.48 -9.45 10.32
C ARG A 496 20.90 -10.55 11.22
N LYS A 497 20.63 -11.75 10.68
CA LYS A 497 20.16 -12.89 11.46
C LYS A 497 21.18 -13.37 12.50
N LYS A 498 22.47 -13.41 12.15
CA LYS A 498 23.54 -13.75 13.11
C LYS A 498 23.64 -12.70 14.22
N TYR A 499 23.61 -11.41 13.87
CA TYR A 499 23.63 -10.33 14.87
C TYR A 499 22.43 -10.41 15.80
N GLN A 500 21.23 -10.68 15.26
CA GLN A 500 20.03 -10.85 16.08
C GLN A 500 20.17 -12.03 17.06
N GLN A 501 20.68 -13.17 16.59
CA GLN A 501 20.95 -14.33 17.45
C GLN A 501 21.97 -14.03 18.54
N GLU A 502 23.02 -13.25 18.25
CA GLU A 502 24.01 -12.85 19.25
C GLU A 502 23.40 -11.89 20.29
N VAL A 503 22.59 -10.93 19.84
CA VAL A 503 21.85 -10.01 20.71
C VAL A 503 20.92 -10.79 21.65
N ASP A 504 20.18 -11.77 21.13
CA ASP A 504 19.26 -12.57 21.94
C ASP A 504 20.01 -13.48 22.93
N ARG A 505 21.16 -14.05 22.52
CA ARG A 505 22.06 -14.76 23.45
C ARG A 505 22.57 -13.86 24.58
N ILE A 506 22.96 -12.62 24.27
CA ILE A 506 23.39 -11.64 25.27
C ILE A 506 22.23 -11.29 26.22
N LYS A 507 21.02 -11.08 25.69
CA LYS A 507 19.81 -10.84 26.51
C LYS A 507 19.54 -11.99 27.46
N GLU A 508 19.62 -13.24 27.00
CA GLU A 508 19.44 -14.43 27.83
C GLU A 508 20.48 -14.49 28.96
N VAL A 509 21.75 -14.22 28.66
CA VAL A 509 22.82 -14.18 29.67
C VAL A 509 22.58 -13.06 30.70
N ILE A 510 22.17 -11.86 30.26
CA ILE A 510 21.82 -10.75 31.16
C ILE A 510 20.61 -11.11 32.01
N GLN A 511 19.58 -11.72 31.44
CA GLN A 511 18.38 -12.15 32.14
C GLN A 511 18.70 -13.21 33.19
N ALA A 512 19.52 -14.22 32.84
CA ALA A 512 20.00 -15.25 33.77
C ALA A 512 20.84 -14.64 34.90
N LYS A 513 21.72 -13.68 34.59
CA LYS A 513 22.51 -12.95 35.61
C LYS A 513 21.63 -12.12 36.53
N ASN A 514 20.61 -11.45 36.00
CA ASN A 514 19.64 -10.69 36.79
C ASN A 514 18.81 -11.61 37.69
N GLN A 515 18.37 -12.77 37.18
CA GLN A 515 17.69 -13.79 37.97
C GLN A 515 18.59 -14.38 39.06
N ALA A 516 19.87 -14.65 38.77
CA ALA A 516 20.84 -15.10 39.77
C ALA A 516 21.08 -14.03 40.86
N ARG A 517 21.11 -12.74 40.49
CA ARG A 517 21.22 -11.63 41.43
C ARG A 517 19.98 -11.47 42.32
N MET A 518 18.79 -11.76 41.78
CA MET A 518 17.54 -11.83 42.54
C MET A 518 17.48 -13.07 43.47
N LYS A 519 18.10 -14.19 43.09
CA LYS A 519 18.23 -15.37 43.97
C LYS A 519 19.27 -15.19 45.08
N HIS A 520 20.31 -14.37 44.85
CA HIS A 520 21.35 -14.05 45.84
C HIS A 520 21.07 -12.81 46.69
N THR A 521 19.94 -12.13 46.51
CA THR A 521 19.47 -11.16 47.50
C THR A 521 18.96 -11.93 48.71
N ALA A 522 19.80 -12.06 49.73
CA ALA A 522 19.42 -12.66 51.00
C ALA A 522 18.12 -12.02 51.51
N GLN A 523 17.09 -12.84 51.75
CA GLN A 523 15.89 -12.49 52.51
C GLN A 523 16.25 -12.22 53.98
N ILE A 524 17.07 -11.22 54.27
CA ILE A 524 17.21 -10.66 55.62
C ILE A 524 16.06 -9.66 55.74
N GLY A 525 14.85 -10.14 55.98
CA GLY A 525 13.71 -9.26 56.21
C GLY A 525 12.34 -9.92 56.35
N GLN A 526 12.12 -11.11 55.78
CA GLN A 526 10.79 -11.73 55.82
C GLN A 526 10.53 -12.62 57.04
N SER A 527 11.57 -13.14 57.71
CA SER A 527 11.42 -13.94 58.92
C SER A 527 11.02 -13.13 60.16
N CYS A 528 11.15 -11.80 60.12
CA CYS A 528 10.82 -10.93 61.27
C CYS A 528 9.36 -10.44 61.27
N PHE A 529 8.69 -10.47 60.10
CA PHE A 529 7.31 -9.97 60.00
C PHE A 529 6.24 -10.99 60.44
N ILE A 530 6.51 -12.29 60.30
CA ILE A 530 5.55 -13.33 60.70
C ILE A 530 5.49 -13.48 62.23
N PHE A 531 6.62 -13.32 62.94
CA PHE A 531 6.62 -13.38 64.42
C PHE A 531 5.93 -12.17 65.08
N ARG A 532 5.90 -11.01 64.42
CA ARG A 532 5.28 -9.79 64.97
C ARG A 532 3.76 -9.78 64.84
N SER A 533 3.21 -10.48 63.84
CA SER A 533 1.76 -10.59 63.65
C SER A 533 1.12 -11.58 64.64
N GLN A 534 1.80 -12.68 64.99
CA GLN A 534 1.32 -13.63 66.01
C GLN A 534 1.38 -13.07 67.45
N CYS A 535 2.33 -12.18 67.76
CA CYS A 535 2.42 -11.59 69.10
C CYS A 535 1.35 -10.51 69.37
N CYS A 536 0.88 -9.80 68.33
CA CYS A 536 -0.17 -8.78 68.47
C CYS A 536 -1.57 -9.39 68.70
N ILE A 537 -1.85 -10.58 68.15
CA ILE A 537 -3.14 -11.27 68.33
C ILE A 537 -3.26 -11.83 69.77
N ILE A 538 -2.15 -12.23 70.40
CA ILE A 538 -2.15 -12.72 71.79
C ILE A 538 -2.34 -11.58 72.79
N SER A 539 -1.81 -10.38 72.51
CA SER A 539 -1.96 -9.21 73.40
C SER A 539 -3.38 -8.63 73.39
N SER A 540 -4.08 -8.62 72.23
CA SER A 540 -5.48 -8.16 72.16
C SER A 540 -6.48 -9.12 72.81
N ARG A 541 -6.19 -10.44 72.88
CA ARG A 541 -7.02 -11.40 73.63
C ARG A 541 -6.80 -11.37 75.14
N GLY A 542 -5.62 -10.94 75.61
CA GLY A 542 -5.34 -10.77 77.04
C GLY A 542 -6.05 -9.56 77.68
N HIS A 543 -6.27 -8.48 76.93
CA HIS A 543 -6.96 -7.29 77.44
C HIS A 543 -8.48 -7.44 77.55
N HIS A 544 -9.10 -8.31 76.75
CA HIS A 544 -10.54 -8.57 76.85
C HIS A 544 -10.95 -9.50 78.00
N ILE A 545 -10.02 -10.29 78.56
CA ILE A 545 -10.33 -11.20 79.69
C ILE A 545 -10.17 -10.50 81.05
N LEU A 546 -9.30 -9.49 81.16
CA LEU A 546 -9.10 -8.75 82.41
C LEU A 546 -10.12 -7.63 82.67
N SER A 547 -10.87 -7.20 81.65
CA SER A 547 -11.92 -6.18 81.83
C SER A 547 -13.26 -6.77 82.30
N ASN A 548 -13.46 -8.09 82.22
CA ASN A 548 -14.71 -8.76 82.64
C ASN A 548 -14.66 -9.35 84.06
N THR A 549 -13.51 -9.32 84.74
CA THR A 549 -13.36 -9.84 86.12
C THR A 549 -13.43 -8.77 87.20
N LEU A 550 -13.53 -7.48 86.86
CA LEU A 550 -13.67 -6.39 87.85
C LEU A 550 -15.11 -5.91 88.09
N SER A 551 -16.12 -6.55 87.49
CA SER A 551 -17.54 -6.16 87.65
C SER A 551 -18.38 -7.19 88.44
N LEU A 552 -17.73 -8.11 89.16
CA LEU A 552 -18.40 -9.18 89.94
C LEU A 552 -17.79 -9.32 91.35
N VAL A 553 -17.64 -8.18 92.04
CA VAL A 553 -17.63 -8.12 93.53
C VAL A 553 -18.39 -6.86 93.95
N THR A 554 -19.72 -6.93 93.89
CA THR A 554 -20.65 -6.35 94.88
C THR A 554 -21.79 -7.32 95.06
#